data_AF-A0A9P0EZ39-F1
#
_entry.id   AF-A0A9P0EZ39-F1
#
_cell.length_a   1.000
_cell.length_b   1.000
_cell.length_c   1.000
_cell.angle_alpha   90.00
_cell.angle_beta   90.00
_cell.angle_gamma   90.00
#
_symmetry.space_group_name_H-M   'P 1'
#
loop_
_entity.id
_entity.type
_entity.pdbx_description
1 polymer ?
#
loop_
_entity_poly.entity_id
_entity_poly.type
_entity_poly.pdbx_seq_one_letter_code
_entity_poly.pdbx_strand_id
1 'polypeptide(L)'
;MHGQYPRLLEEDRVESTLSTMWLSKGALKGETESLIAAAQDQALNTRYRDRKIHGRARDSKCRICHQHEETIDHIISACPILAKKDYIERHDRVCTHLHHNLCKEYNIAVETNWYEHKPKAITATDDGQTTIIWNVPVRTDRTVPNNRPDIILRKRGQTCLLIDVSIPADRNISLKEAEKRLKYKDLEIEISRMWKTDTKVIPFVIGATGAVSKEWKKFKEEIPGKHSLVTAQKAAILGTARILRKVLS
;
A
#
# COMPACT_ATOMS: atom_id res chain seq x y z
N MET A 1 -6.81 24.29 -3.25
CA MET A 1 -6.26 23.28 -2.33
C MET A 1 -7.39 22.60 -1.57
N HIS A 2 -8.33 23.35 -1.01
CA HIS A 2 -9.59 22.81 -0.48
C HIS A 2 -10.37 22.01 -1.55
N GLY A 3 -11.13 21.00 -1.11
CA GLY A 3 -11.99 20.19 -1.97
C GLY A 3 -11.23 19.26 -2.94
N GLN A 4 -9.94 19.01 -2.72
CA GLN A 4 -9.19 18.04 -3.54
C GLN A 4 -9.66 16.61 -3.31
N TYR A 5 -9.82 16.20 -2.05
CA TYR A 5 -10.27 14.86 -1.74
C TYR A 5 -11.74 14.60 -2.14
N PRO A 6 -12.71 15.51 -1.90
CA PRO A 6 -14.06 15.37 -2.46
C PRO A 6 -14.08 15.18 -3.98
N ARG A 7 -13.35 16.02 -4.74
CA ARG A 7 -13.23 15.87 -6.20
C ARG A 7 -12.60 14.55 -6.62
N LEU A 8 -11.62 14.06 -5.86
CA LEU A 8 -11.04 12.74 -6.10
C LEU A 8 -12.08 11.62 -5.95
N LEU A 9 -12.96 11.70 -4.94
CA LEU A 9 -14.01 10.71 -4.72
C LEU A 9 -15.09 10.73 -5.81
N GLU A 10 -15.22 11.83 -6.54
CA GLU A 10 -16.12 11.95 -7.70
C GLU A 10 -15.52 11.35 -8.98
N GLU A 11 -14.22 11.04 -9.00
CA GLU A 11 -13.58 10.47 -10.19
C GLU A 11 -14.06 9.03 -10.46
N ASP A 12 -14.37 8.72 -11.72
CA ASP A 12 -14.89 7.42 -12.13
C ASP A 12 -14.01 6.22 -11.78
N ARG A 13 -12.71 6.43 -11.58
CA ARG A 13 -11.75 5.37 -11.24
C ARG A 13 -11.70 5.06 -9.74
N VAL A 14 -12.24 5.93 -8.90
CA VAL A 14 -12.19 5.83 -7.44
C VAL A 14 -13.47 5.18 -6.92
N GLU A 15 -13.33 4.29 -5.94
CA GLU A 15 -14.47 3.71 -5.25
C GLU A 15 -14.74 4.52 -3.97
N SER A 16 -15.65 5.48 -4.07
CA SER A 16 -15.88 6.51 -3.05
C SER A 16 -16.32 5.93 -1.70
N THR A 17 -17.24 4.96 -1.72
CA THR A 17 -17.76 4.33 -0.51
C THR A 17 -16.66 3.56 0.21
N LEU A 18 -15.88 2.77 -0.53
CA LEU A 18 -14.78 1.99 0.05
C LEU A 18 -13.65 2.89 0.57
N SER A 19 -13.35 3.98 -0.15
CA SER A 19 -12.28 4.94 0.19
C SER A 19 -12.50 5.65 1.53
N THR A 20 -13.74 5.74 2.01
CA THR A 20 -14.12 6.41 3.26
C THR A 20 -14.52 5.44 4.38
N MET A 21 -14.50 4.13 4.13
CA MET A 21 -14.89 3.13 5.13
C MET A 21 -14.09 3.21 6.43
N TRP A 22 -12.83 3.64 6.36
CA TRP A 22 -11.99 3.78 7.54
C TRP A 22 -12.53 4.80 8.55
N LEU A 23 -13.30 5.81 8.11
CA LEU A 23 -13.93 6.81 8.99
C LEU A 23 -15.06 6.22 9.84
N SER A 24 -15.78 5.22 9.31
CA SER A 24 -16.94 4.63 10.01
C SER A 24 -16.63 3.29 10.68
N LYS A 25 -15.63 2.55 10.19
CA LYS A 25 -15.33 1.17 10.61
C LYS A 25 -13.89 0.97 11.09
N GLY A 26 -13.01 1.95 10.90
CA GLY A 26 -11.58 1.81 11.19
C GLY A 26 -11.25 1.70 12.68
N ALA A 27 -12.14 2.15 13.57
CA ALA A 27 -11.88 2.27 15.00
C ALA A 27 -10.51 2.93 15.26
N LEU A 28 -10.30 4.09 14.63
CA LEU A 28 -9.13 4.95 14.86
C LEU A 28 -9.43 5.87 16.04
N LYS A 29 -8.39 6.41 16.68
CA LYS A 29 -8.58 7.47 17.67
C LYS A 29 -8.95 8.76 16.94
N GLY A 30 -9.80 9.59 17.54
CA GLY A 30 -10.28 10.83 16.93
C GLY A 30 -9.16 11.79 16.52
N GLU A 31 -8.03 11.79 17.23
CA GLU A 31 -6.84 12.60 16.88
C GLU A 31 -6.16 12.10 15.60
N THR A 32 -6.28 10.81 15.28
CA THR A 32 -5.78 10.27 14.01
C THR A 32 -6.74 10.54 12.87
N GLU A 33 -8.05 10.40 13.10
CA GLU A 33 -9.06 10.69 12.08
C GLU A 33 -9.04 12.16 11.68
N SER A 34 -9.03 13.07 12.66
CA SER A 34 -8.95 14.51 12.42
C SER A 34 -7.66 14.92 11.69
N LEU A 35 -6.52 14.33 12.04
CA LEU A 35 -5.25 14.58 11.34
C LEU A 35 -5.30 14.19 9.87
N ILE A 36 -5.93 13.05 9.56
CA ILE A 36 -5.99 12.52 8.19
C ILE A 36 -7.03 13.27 7.37
N ALA A 37 -8.18 13.63 7.96
CA ALA A 37 -9.16 14.51 7.32
C ALA A 37 -8.53 15.87 6.99
N ALA A 38 -7.79 16.48 7.93
CA ALA A 38 -7.07 17.72 7.69
C ALA A 38 -5.96 17.57 6.63
N ALA A 39 -5.34 16.39 6.51
CA ALA A 39 -4.40 16.11 5.42
C ALA A 39 -5.11 16.02 4.07
N GLN A 40 -6.25 15.33 3.99
CA GLN A 40 -7.08 15.21 2.79
C GLN A 40 -7.57 16.59 2.30
N ASP A 41 -7.94 17.48 3.23
CA ASP A 41 -8.38 18.85 2.93
C ASP A 41 -7.23 19.83 2.67
N GLN A 42 -5.98 19.37 2.72
CA GLN A 42 -4.78 20.22 2.59
C GLN A 42 -4.74 21.36 3.63
N ALA A 43 -5.28 21.10 4.83
CA ALA A 43 -5.44 22.07 5.90
C ALA A 43 -4.24 22.11 6.87
N LEU A 44 -3.39 21.08 6.87
CA LEU A 44 -2.21 21.03 7.73
C LEU A 44 -1.18 22.12 7.38
N ASN A 45 -0.41 22.54 8.38
CA ASN A 45 0.54 23.63 8.24
C ASN A 45 1.86 23.20 7.56
N THR A 46 1.80 23.06 6.24
CA THR A 46 3.00 22.85 5.43
C THR A 46 3.66 24.17 5.04
N ARG A 47 4.97 24.13 4.76
CA ARG A 47 5.74 25.30 4.28
C ARG A 47 5.22 25.83 2.95
N TYR A 48 4.73 24.95 2.07
CA TYR A 48 4.06 25.36 0.84
C TYR A 48 2.81 26.20 1.14
N ARG A 49 1.95 25.75 2.07
CA ARG A 49 0.74 26.47 2.47
C ARG A 49 1.07 27.79 3.15
N ASP A 50 2.02 27.79 4.09
CA ASP A 50 2.51 29.01 4.76
C ASP A 50 2.95 30.08 3.74
N ARG A 51 3.75 29.69 2.73
CA ARG A 51 4.26 30.63 1.73
C ARG A 51 3.21 31.05 0.70
N LYS A 52 2.51 30.08 0.12
CA LYS A 52 1.67 30.29 -1.08
C LYS A 52 0.24 30.70 -0.76
N ILE A 53 -0.26 30.39 0.44
CA ILE A 53 -1.63 30.70 0.85
C ILE A 53 -1.66 31.81 1.90
N HIS A 54 -0.81 31.71 2.92
CA HIS A 54 -0.76 32.73 3.99
C HIS A 54 0.17 33.90 3.69
N GLY A 55 0.86 33.89 2.54
CA GLY A 55 1.76 34.98 2.12
C GLY A 55 2.95 35.20 3.05
N ARG A 56 3.30 34.22 3.90
CA ARG A 56 4.41 34.36 4.84
C ARG A 56 5.75 34.33 4.10
N ALA A 57 6.68 35.20 4.48
CA ALA A 57 8.04 35.22 3.97
C ALA A 57 8.87 34.04 4.51
N ARG A 58 8.57 32.84 4.02
CA ARG A 58 9.21 31.57 4.40
C ARG A 58 9.51 30.76 3.14
N ASP A 59 10.58 29.98 3.18
CA ASP A 59 10.88 29.01 2.12
C ASP A 59 9.80 27.90 2.09
N SER A 60 9.34 27.55 0.89
CA SER A 60 8.32 26.53 0.66
C SER A 60 8.89 25.13 0.48
N LYS A 61 10.22 24.97 0.43
CA LYS A 61 10.84 23.65 0.35
C LYS A 61 10.60 22.82 1.61
N CYS A 62 10.47 21.51 1.40
CA CYS A 62 10.30 20.51 2.43
C CYS A 62 11.36 20.66 3.53
N ARG A 63 10.91 20.72 4.77
CA ARG A 63 11.76 20.79 5.97
C ARG A 63 12.59 19.53 6.21
N ILE A 64 12.30 18.44 5.49
CA ILE A 64 13.04 17.19 5.58
C ILE A 64 14.07 17.10 4.47
N CYS A 65 13.65 17.16 3.19
CA CYS A 65 14.58 16.96 2.08
C CYS A 65 15.20 18.25 1.51
N HIS A 66 14.63 19.42 1.79
CA HIS A 66 15.05 20.72 1.26
C HIS A 66 15.07 20.85 -0.27
N GLN A 67 14.52 19.88 -1.01
CA GLN A 67 14.59 19.81 -2.48
C GLN A 67 13.28 20.19 -3.17
N HIS A 68 12.15 19.69 -2.68
CA HIS A 68 10.84 19.84 -3.31
C HIS A 68 9.89 20.69 -2.46
N GLU A 69 8.82 21.20 -3.07
CA GLU A 69 7.77 21.92 -2.34
C GLU A 69 7.14 21.04 -1.26
N GLU A 70 6.98 21.59 -0.06
CA GLU A 70 6.39 20.88 1.07
C GLU A 70 4.86 20.81 0.96
N THR A 71 4.35 19.94 0.09
CA THR A 71 2.92 19.61 0.05
C THR A 71 2.63 18.39 0.93
N ILE A 72 1.36 18.14 1.22
CA ILE A 72 0.94 16.92 1.92
C ILE A 72 1.39 15.69 1.14
N ASP A 73 1.16 15.66 -0.17
CA ASP A 73 1.55 14.54 -1.02
C ASP A 73 3.06 14.29 -0.99
N HIS A 74 3.83 15.38 -0.99
CA HIS A 74 5.28 15.27 -0.89
C HIS A 74 5.68 14.59 0.42
N ILE A 75 5.12 15.04 1.55
CA ILE A 75 5.42 14.45 2.87
C ILE A 75 4.99 12.99 2.93
N ILE A 76 3.80 12.64 2.43
CA ILE A 76 3.25 11.29 2.63
C ILE A 76 3.67 10.29 1.56
N SER A 77 4.22 10.71 0.41
CA SER A 77 4.48 9.78 -0.70
C SER A 77 5.66 10.08 -1.62
N ALA A 78 6.30 11.25 -1.54
CA ALA A 78 7.33 11.63 -2.53
C ALA A 78 8.65 12.17 -1.95
N CYS A 79 8.79 12.27 -0.63
CA CYS A 79 10.03 12.74 -0.02
C CYS A 79 11.10 11.63 -0.06
N PRO A 80 12.25 11.86 -0.73
CA PRO A 80 13.27 10.82 -0.90
C PRO A 80 13.95 10.41 0.41
N ILE A 81 13.95 11.28 1.43
CA ILE A 81 14.50 10.96 2.74
C ILE A 81 13.55 10.06 3.54
N LEU A 82 12.24 10.36 3.51
CA LEU A 82 11.21 9.54 4.17
C LEU A 82 11.03 8.18 3.48
N ALA A 83 11.29 8.12 2.17
CA ALA A 83 11.25 6.89 1.38
C ALA A 83 12.21 5.81 1.88
N LYS A 84 13.37 6.20 2.45
CA LYS A 84 14.39 5.26 2.93
C LYS A 84 14.01 4.47 4.17
N LYS A 85 12.99 4.92 4.92
CA LYS A 85 12.57 4.29 6.17
C LYS A 85 11.07 4.37 6.41
N ASP A 86 10.52 5.56 6.58
CA ASP A 86 9.13 5.72 7.03
C ASP A 86 8.11 5.16 6.04
N TYR A 87 8.39 5.28 4.72
CA TYR A 87 7.51 4.70 3.71
C TYR A 87 7.61 3.17 3.64
N ILE A 88 8.82 2.61 3.82
CA ILE A 88 9.04 1.15 3.90
C ILE A 88 8.31 0.59 5.12
N GLU A 89 8.42 1.24 6.28
CA GLU A 89 7.71 0.80 7.48
C GLU A 89 6.18 0.86 7.33
N ARG A 90 5.64 1.89 6.66
CA ARG A 90 4.19 1.93 6.36
C ARG A 90 3.79 0.80 5.41
N HIS A 91 4.61 0.56 4.39
CA HIS A 91 4.40 -0.49 3.41
C HIS A 91 4.39 -1.88 4.03
N ASP A 92 5.44 -2.21 4.78
CA ASP A 92 5.62 -3.55 5.35
C ASP A 92 4.51 -3.91 6.33
N ARG A 93 3.87 -2.92 6.97
CA ARG A 93 2.70 -3.17 7.83
C ARG A 93 1.47 -3.63 7.06
N VAL A 94 1.24 -3.08 5.86
CA VAL A 94 0.16 -3.53 4.98
C VAL A 94 0.48 -4.92 4.44
N CYS A 95 1.72 -5.15 4.00
CA CYS A 95 2.16 -6.46 3.54
C CYS A 95 2.03 -7.51 4.67
N THR A 96 2.43 -7.16 5.90
CA THR A 96 2.37 -8.08 7.07
C THR A 96 0.93 -8.50 7.35
N HIS A 97 -0.02 -7.57 7.23
CA HIS A 97 -1.45 -7.88 7.35
C HIS A 97 -1.90 -8.90 6.29
N LEU A 98 -1.50 -8.71 5.03
CA LEU A 98 -1.82 -9.65 3.95
C LEU A 98 -1.22 -11.04 4.18
N HIS A 99 0.07 -11.09 4.51
CA HIS A 99 0.77 -12.35 4.77
C HIS A 99 0.11 -13.11 5.93
N HIS A 100 -0.22 -12.41 7.02
CA HIS A 100 -0.94 -13.01 8.16
C HIS A 100 -2.28 -13.64 7.75
N ASN A 101 -3.09 -12.91 6.98
CA ASN A 101 -4.39 -13.42 6.52
C ASN A 101 -4.24 -14.61 5.57
N LEU A 102 -3.26 -14.58 4.67
CA LEU A 102 -2.97 -15.69 3.77
C LEU A 102 -2.55 -16.94 4.55
N CYS A 103 -1.68 -16.79 5.54
CA CYS A 103 -1.31 -17.91 6.41
C CYS A 103 -2.53 -18.49 7.14
N LYS A 104 -3.41 -17.64 7.70
CA LYS A 104 -4.67 -18.10 8.33
C LYS A 104 -5.56 -18.87 7.36
N GLU A 105 -5.72 -18.38 6.14
CA GLU A 105 -6.55 -19.04 5.12
C GLU A 105 -6.09 -20.46 4.81
N TYR A 106 -4.77 -20.70 4.82
CA TYR A 106 -4.18 -22.00 4.54
C TYR A 106 -3.83 -22.81 5.80
N ASN A 107 -4.39 -22.46 6.96
CA ASN A 107 -4.16 -23.13 8.24
C ASN A 107 -2.67 -23.20 8.66
N ILE A 108 -1.88 -22.23 8.20
CA ILE A 108 -0.50 -22.05 8.64
C ILE A 108 -0.53 -21.30 9.99
N ALA A 109 0.19 -21.83 10.98
CA ALA A 109 0.24 -21.26 12.32
C ALA A 109 0.72 -19.80 12.30
N VAL A 110 -0.07 -18.92 12.92
CA VAL A 110 0.24 -17.49 13.10
C VAL A 110 -0.27 -16.99 14.44
N GLU A 111 0.24 -15.83 14.83
CA GLU A 111 -0.19 -15.09 16.01
C GLU A 111 -1.68 -14.73 15.93
N THR A 112 -2.32 -14.57 17.09
CA THR A 112 -3.73 -14.17 17.17
C THR A 112 -3.95 -12.85 16.43
N ASN A 113 -3.09 -11.88 16.73
CA ASN A 113 -3.15 -10.52 16.22
C ASN A 113 -2.20 -10.33 15.04
N TRP A 114 -2.71 -9.82 13.92
CA TRP A 114 -1.89 -9.59 12.72
C TRP A 114 -0.73 -8.61 12.96
N TYR A 115 -0.86 -7.71 13.92
CA TYR A 115 0.15 -6.69 14.19
C TYR A 115 1.38 -7.22 14.95
N GLU A 116 1.28 -8.40 15.55
CA GLU A 116 2.39 -9.16 16.18
C GLU A 116 3.10 -10.05 15.16
N HIS A 117 2.46 -10.31 14.02
CA HIS A 117 2.94 -11.24 13.01
C HIS A 117 4.29 -10.82 12.41
N LYS A 118 5.19 -11.79 12.28
CA LYS A 118 6.49 -11.63 11.63
C LYS A 118 6.55 -12.54 10.41
N PRO A 119 6.36 -12.01 9.19
CA PRO A 119 6.41 -12.80 7.97
C PRO A 119 7.74 -13.54 7.84
N LYS A 120 7.69 -14.84 7.58
CA LYS A 120 8.87 -15.65 7.24
C LYS A 120 9.09 -15.59 5.74
N ALA A 121 10.35 -15.59 5.31
CA ALA A 121 10.73 -15.51 3.90
C ALA A 121 10.04 -16.58 3.04
N ILE A 122 9.90 -17.79 3.57
CA ILE A 122 9.15 -18.89 2.95
C ILE A 122 8.33 -19.56 4.05
N THR A 123 7.03 -19.68 3.82
CA THR A 123 6.13 -20.45 4.67
C THR A 123 5.32 -21.41 3.79
N ALA A 124 5.16 -22.65 4.21
CA ALA A 124 4.41 -23.65 3.46
C ALA A 124 3.49 -24.45 4.39
N THR A 125 2.46 -25.05 3.83
CA THR A 125 1.63 -26.04 4.51
C THR A 125 2.41 -27.35 4.71
N ASP A 126 2.06 -28.11 5.74
CA ASP A 126 2.76 -29.37 6.08
C ASP A 126 2.70 -30.40 4.93
N ASP A 127 1.61 -30.38 4.15
CA ASP A 127 1.41 -31.22 2.96
C ASP A 127 2.16 -30.72 1.70
N GLY A 128 2.83 -29.56 1.78
CA GLY A 128 3.56 -28.93 0.68
C GLY A 128 2.70 -28.48 -0.49
N GLN A 129 1.38 -28.37 -0.32
CA GLN A 129 0.45 -27.96 -1.38
C GLN A 129 0.48 -26.44 -1.61
N THR A 130 0.69 -25.66 -0.56
CA THR A 130 0.72 -24.20 -0.61
C THR A 130 2.05 -23.67 -0.09
N THR A 131 2.60 -22.68 -0.78
CA THR A 131 3.79 -21.94 -0.39
C THR A 131 3.52 -20.44 -0.52
N ILE A 132 3.78 -19.70 0.54
CA ILE A 132 3.74 -18.25 0.61
C ILE A 132 5.20 -17.79 0.73
N ILE A 133 5.65 -16.99 -0.23
CA ILE A 133 7.02 -16.45 -0.27
C ILE A 133 6.92 -14.94 -0.03
N TRP A 134 7.73 -14.44 0.90
CA TRP A 134 7.71 -13.04 1.34
C TRP A 134 9.02 -12.34 0.99
N ASN A 135 8.95 -11.29 0.16
CA ASN A 135 10.08 -10.39 -0.13
C ASN A 135 11.38 -11.12 -0.56
N VAL A 136 11.24 -12.27 -1.23
CA VAL A 136 12.37 -13.06 -1.74
C VAL A 136 12.43 -12.88 -3.26
N PRO A 137 13.61 -12.56 -3.83
CA PRO A 137 13.75 -12.50 -5.28
C PRO A 137 13.65 -13.91 -5.89
N VAL A 138 12.89 -14.03 -6.97
CA VAL A 138 12.78 -15.26 -7.75
C VAL A 138 13.97 -15.34 -8.69
N ARG A 139 14.70 -16.47 -8.63
CA ARG A 139 15.73 -16.79 -9.62
C ARG A 139 15.03 -17.30 -10.87
N THR A 140 15.27 -16.62 -11.99
CA THR A 140 14.71 -16.94 -13.30
C THR A 140 15.82 -17.38 -14.26
N ASP A 141 15.48 -18.21 -15.25
CA ASP A 141 16.45 -18.69 -16.25
C ASP A 141 16.98 -17.56 -17.14
N ARG A 142 16.14 -16.53 -17.36
CA ARG A 142 16.52 -15.28 -18.03
C ARG A 142 16.62 -14.16 -17.01
N THR A 143 17.44 -13.16 -17.27
CA THR A 143 17.52 -11.98 -16.42
C THR A 143 16.23 -11.17 -16.49
N VAL A 144 15.50 -11.08 -15.38
CA VAL A 144 14.34 -10.21 -15.21
C VAL A 144 14.69 -9.09 -14.22
N PRO A 145 14.65 -7.80 -14.61
CA PRO A 145 15.04 -6.70 -13.73
C PRO A 145 14.19 -6.61 -12.45
N ASN A 146 12.89 -6.87 -12.56
CA ASN A 146 11.94 -6.82 -11.46
C ASN A 146 11.52 -8.23 -11.05
N ASN A 147 12.33 -8.89 -10.22
CA ASN A 147 12.12 -10.29 -9.84
C ASN A 147 11.72 -10.51 -8.38
N ARG A 148 11.40 -9.43 -7.64
CA ARG A 148 11.04 -9.50 -6.22
C ARG A 148 9.67 -8.86 -5.95
N PRO A 149 8.56 -9.58 -6.16
CA PRO A 149 7.26 -9.20 -5.63
C PRO A 149 7.28 -9.20 -4.09
N ASP A 150 6.34 -8.48 -3.48
CA ASP A 150 6.22 -8.44 -2.02
C ASP A 150 5.76 -9.80 -1.46
N ILE A 151 4.78 -10.42 -2.10
CA ILE A 151 4.26 -11.75 -1.73
C ILE A 151 4.03 -12.60 -2.98
N ILE A 152 4.48 -13.85 -2.95
CA ILE A 152 4.12 -14.85 -3.95
C ILE A 152 3.30 -15.94 -3.26
N LEU A 153 2.08 -16.16 -3.75
CA LEU A 153 1.24 -17.28 -3.34
C LEU A 153 1.26 -18.35 -4.42
N ARG A 154 1.84 -19.50 -4.09
CA ARG A 154 1.87 -20.66 -4.97
C ARG A 154 1.07 -21.79 -4.34
N LYS A 155 0.01 -22.23 -5.01
CA LYS A 155 -0.73 -23.44 -4.63
C LYS A 155 -0.76 -24.41 -5.80
N ARG A 156 -0.48 -25.69 -5.54
CA ARG A 156 -0.46 -26.72 -6.58
C ARG A 156 -1.83 -26.80 -7.28
N GLY A 157 -1.80 -26.82 -8.62
CA GLY A 157 -3.00 -26.89 -9.46
C GLY A 157 -3.84 -25.60 -9.50
N GLN A 158 -3.33 -24.47 -8.97
CA GLN A 158 -4.01 -23.17 -9.03
C GLN A 158 -3.09 -22.10 -9.62
N THR A 159 -3.67 -20.99 -10.08
CA THR A 159 -2.93 -19.81 -10.53
C THR A 159 -2.01 -19.30 -9.42
N CYS A 160 -0.75 -19.08 -9.75
CA CYS A 160 0.25 -18.44 -8.89
C CYS A 160 -0.01 -16.93 -8.85
N LEU A 161 -0.08 -16.34 -7.65
CA LEU A 161 -0.31 -14.91 -7.50
C LEU A 161 0.98 -14.19 -7.12
N LEU A 162 1.34 -13.17 -7.89
CA LEU A 162 2.40 -12.22 -7.58
C LEU A 162 1.74 -10.95 -7.02
N ILE A 163 1.62 -10.87 -5.70
CA ILE A 163 0.96 -9.77 -5.01
C ILE A 163 2.02 -8.72 -4.69
N ASP A 164 1.76 -7.50 -5.13
CA ASP A 164 2.71 -6.41 -4.96
C ASP A 164 1.98 -5.16 -4.47
N VAL A 165 2.43 -4.63 -3.34
CA VAL A 165 1.74 -3.63 -2.54
C VAL A 165 2.24 -2.23 -2.89
N SER A 166 1.34 -1.26 -2.82
CA SER A 166 1.71 0.15 -2.96
C SER A 166 0.85 1.07 -2.11
N ILE A 167 1.50 2.09 -1.53
CA ILE A 167 0.85 3.13 -0.73
C ILE A 167 1.19 4.52 -1.28
N PRO A 168 0.60 4.90 -2.43
CA PRO A 168 0.88 6.19 -3.08
C PRO A 168 0.04 7.33 -2.51
N ALA A 169 0.23 8.56 -3.00
CA ALA A 169 -0.78 9.60 -2.83
C ALA A 169 -2.11 9.13 -3.43
N ASP A 170 -3.23 9.52 -2.82
CA ASP A 170 -4.56 9.00 -3.16
C ASP A 170 -4.94 9.23 -4.63
N ARG A 171 -4.51 10.35 -5.23
CA ARG A 171 -4.75 10.61 -6.67
C ARG A 171 -4.02 9.65 -7.63
N ASN A 172 -2.98 8.96 -7.15
CA ASN A 172 -2.08 8.14 -7.96
C ASN A 172 -2.42 6.64 -7.89
N ILE A 173 -3.50 6.24 -7.22
CA ILE A 173 -3.85 4.83 -7.02
C ILE A 173 -3.93 4.04 -8.34
N SER A 174 -4.74 4.50 -9.30
CA SER A 174 -4.91 3.78 -10.57
C SER A 174 -3.65 3.78 -11.44
N LEU A 175 -2.88 4.87 -11.41
CA LEU A 175 -1.59 4.94 -12.10
C LEU A 175 -0.63 3.88 -11.54
N LYS A 176 -0.58 3.75 -10.21
CA LYS A 176 0.29 2.78 -9.54
C LYS A 176 -0.15 1.35 -9.78
N GLU A 177 -1.44 1.07 -9.84
CA GLU A 177 -1.95 -0.25 -10.22
C GLU A 177 -1.50 -0.65 -11.63
N ALA A 178 -1.58 0.26 -12.60
CA ALA A 178 -1.12 0.03 -13.97
C ALA A 178 0.40 -0.15 -14.05
N GLU A 179 1.17 0.73 -13.40
CA GLU A 179 2.63 0.65 -13.35
C GLU A 179 3.11 -0.69 -12.79
N LYS A 180 2.50 -1.17 -11.69
CA LYS A 180 2.91 -2.44 -11.05
C LYS A 180 2.59 -3.65 -11.92
N ARG A 181 1.43 -3.66 -12.61
CA ARG A 181 1.11 -4.73 -13.58
C ARG A 181 2.12 -4.81 -14.72
N LEU A 182 2.51 -3.66 -15.27
CA LEU A 182 3.54 -3.61 -16.32
C LEU A 182 4.92 -4.01 -15.78
N LYS A 183 5.29 -3.52 -14.59
CA LYS A 183 6.59 -3.78 -13.95
C LYS A 183 6.91 -5.27 -13.81
N TYR A 184 5.92 -6.10 -13.48
CA TYR A 184 6.10 -7.53 -13.23
C TYR A 184 5.65 -8.43 -14.38
N LYS A 185 5.32 -7.88 -15.55
CA LYS A 185 4.81 -8.68 -16.66
C LYS A 185 5.82 -9.72 -17.16
N ASP A 186 7.09 -9.34 -17.25
CA ASP A 186 8.16 -10.28 -17.63
C ASP A 186 8.34 -11.40 -16.59
N LEU A 187 8.25 -11.05 -15.30
CA LEU A 187 8.33 -12.02 -14.22
C LEU A 187 7.15 -13.00 -14.25
N GLU A 188 5.94 -12.51 -14.50
CA GLU A 188 4.73 -13.31 -14.68
C GLU A 188 4.95 -14.39 -15.76
N ILE A 189 5.43 -13.98 -16.94
CA ILE A 189 5.71 -14.88 -18.08
C ILE A 189 6.78 -15.91 -17.71
N GLU A 190 7.89 -15.48 -17.11
CA GLU A 190 9.00 -16.36 -16.76
C GLU A 190 8.61 -17.38 -15.68
N ILE A 191 7.89 -16.95 -14.63
CA ILE A 191 7.37 -17.86 -13.60
C ILE A 191 6.37 -18.85 -14.20
N SER A 192 5.45 -18.38 -15.05
CA SER A 192 4.49 -19.28 -15.70
C SER A 192 5.16 -20.38 -16.50
N ARG A 193 6.22 -20.03 -17.24
CA ARG A 193 7.03 -20.97 -18.01
C ARG A 193 7.79 -21.94 -17.11
N MET A 194 8.53 -21.42 -16.13
CA MET A 194 9.42 -22.23 -15.27
C MET A 194 8.65 -23.17 -14.37
N TRP A 195 7.55 -22.70 -13.77
CA TRP A 195 6.76 -23.48 -12.81
C TRP A 195 5.59 -24.22 -13.47
N LYS A 196 5.41 -24.07 -14.79
CA LYS A 196 4.33 -24.69 -15.58
C LYS A 196 2.95 -24.43 -14.95
N THR A 197 2.71 -23.19 -14.56
CA THR A 197 1.49 -22.75 -13.88
C THR A 197 1.00 -21.45 -14.48
N ASP A 198 -0.31 -21.24 -14.51
CA ASP A 198 -0.83 -19.89 -14.74
C ASP A 198 -0.33 -18.96 -13.62
N THR A 199 0.05 -17.73 -13.96
CA THR A 199 0.60 -16.75 -13.02
C THR A 199 -0.02 -15.39 -13.28
N LYS A 200 -0.36 -14.66 -12.22
CA LYS A 200 -1.02 -13.36 -12.32
C LYS A 200 -0.44 -12.34 -11.36
N VAL A 201 -0.17 -11.14 -11.85
CA VAL A 201 0.21 -9.99 -11.01
C VAL A 201 -1.03 -9.32 -10.41
N ILE A 202 -1.05 -9.18 -9.09
CA ILE A 202 -2.10 -8.51 -8.31
C ILE A 202 -1.53 -7.24 -7.67
N PRO A 203 -1.79 -6.04 -8.22
CA PRO A 203 -1.35 -4.81 -7.59
C PRO A 203 -2.27 -4.44 -6.42
N PHE A 204 -1.84 -4.69 -5.19
CA PHE A 204 -2.61 -4.34 -3.99
C PHE A 204 -2.32 -2.89 -3.58
N VAL A 205 -3.14 -1.96 -4.06
CA VAL A 205 -2.89 -0.51 -3.89
C VAL A 205 -3.91 0.12 -2.94
N ILE A 206 -3.40 0.87 -1.96
CA ILE A 206 -4.20 1.68 -1.03
C ILE A 206 -3.56 3.06 -0.95
N GLY A 207 -4.33 4.12 -1.20
CA GLY A 207 -3.88 5.49 -1.02
C GLY A 207 -3.38 5.75 0.41
N ALA A 208 -2.38 6.61 0.54
CA ALA A 208 -1.77 6.97 1.81
C ALA A 208 -2.78 7.52 2.84
N THR A 209 -3.90 8.10 2.38
CA THR A 209 -5.01 8.53 3.25
C THR A 209 -6.29 7.69 3.10
N GLY A 210 -6.19 6.51 2.48
CA GLY A 210 -7.23 5.49 2.49
C GLY A 210 -7.98 5.30 1.17
N ALA A 211 -7.75 6.12 0.15
CA ALA A 211 -8.43 5.95 -1.14
C ALA A 211 -8.14 4.61 -1.82
N VAL A 212 -9.14 4.04 -2.48
CA VAL A 212 -8.99 2.81 -3.29
C VAL A 212 -9.72 2.95 -4.62
N SER A 213 -9.23 2.25 -5.64
CA SER A 213 -9.86 2.24 -6.96
C SER A 213 -11.10 1.34 -6.99
N LYS A 214 -11.89 1.45 -8.06
CA LYS A 214 -12.98 0.49 -8.35
C LYS A 214 -12.48 -0.93 -8.60
N GLU A 215 -11.20 -1.11 -8.93
CA GLU A 215 -10.62 -2.45 -9.12
C GLU A 215 -10.42 -3.21 -7.81
N TRP A 216 -10.49 -2.53 -6.66
CA TRP A 216 -10.37 -3.17 -5.36
C TRP A 216 -11.28 -4.39 -5.18
N LYS A 217 -12.50 -4.32 -5.74
CA LYS A 217 -13.47 -5.43 -5.71
C LYS A 217 -12.89 -6.70 -6.36
N LYS A 218 -12.18 -6.55 -7.48
CA LYS A 218 -11.50 -7.66 -8.17
C LYS A 218 -10.38 -8.24 -7.31
N PHE A 219 -9.53 -7.40 -6.71
CA PHE A 219 -8.43 -7.87 -5.85
C PHE A 219 -8.94 -8.64 -4.64
N LYS A 220 -10.06 -8.23 -4.05
CA LYS A 220 -10.70 -8.92 -2.93
C LYS A 220 -11.17 -10.33 -3.31
N GLU A 221 -11.63 -10.53 -4.54
CA GLU A 221 -12.09 -11.83 -5.04
C GLU A 221 -10.93 -12.73 -5.46
N GLU A 222 -9.83 -12.15 -5.94
CA GLU A 222 -8.68 -12.88 -6.46
C GLU A 222 -7.69 -13.35 -5.39
N ILE A 223 -7.52 -12.59 -4.30
CA ILE A 223 -6.62 -12.97 -3.20
C ILE A 223 -7.37 -13.86 -2.20
N PRO A 224 -6.95 -15.12 -1.99
CA PRO A 224 -7.60 -16.04 -1.05
C PRO A 224 -7.58 -15.53 0.38
N GLY A 225 -8.67 -15.79 1.11
CA GLY A 225 -8.81 -15.43 2.51
C GLY A 225 -9.58 -14.13 2.79
N LYS A 226 -9.84 -13.90 4.06
CA LYS A 226 -10.65 -12.75 4.52
C LYS A 226 -9.77 -11.51 4.69
N HIS A 227 -9.56 -10.78 3.60
CA HIS A 227 -8.83 -9.50 3.62
C HIS A 227 -9.77 -8.34 3.94
N SER A 228 -9.64 -7.80 5.15
CA SER A 228 -10.38 -6.62 5.57
C SER A 228 -9.75 -5.36 4.96
N LEU A 229 -10.44 -4.75 3.99
CA LEU A 229 -10.05 -3.44 3.46
C LEU A 229 -9.85 -2.42 4.58
N VAL A 230 -10.76 -2.39 5.56
CA VAL A 230 -10.71 -1.46 6.68
C VAL A 230 -9.42 -1.64 7.49
N THR A 231 -8.98 -2.89 7.70
CA THR A 231 -7.73 -3.16 8.42
C THR A 231 -6.50 -2.74 7.61
N ALA A 232 -6.52 -2.97 6.30
CA ALA A 232 -5.44 -2.56 5.40
C ALA A 232 -5.36 -1.02 5.28
N GLN A 233 -6.50 -0.33 5.15
CA GLN A 233 -6.60 1.14 5.23
C GLN A 233 -6.07 1.64 6.57
N LYS A 234 -6.48 1.03 7.68
CA LYS A 234 -6.01 1.38 9.02
C LYS A 234 -4.49 1.29 9.13
N ALA A 235 -3.88 0.22 8.61
CA ALA A 235 -2.43 0.05 8.61
C ALA A 235 -1.72 1.17 7.82
N ALA A 236 -2.20 1.48 6.61
CA ALA A 236 -1.67 2.56 5.78
C ALA A 236 -1.82 3.93 6.47
N ILE A 237 -3.02 4.23 6.99
CA ILE A 237 -3.37 5.48 7.65
C ILE A 237 -2.56 5.71 8.91
N LEU A 238 -2.39 4.69 9.77
CA LEU A 238 -1.56 4.81 10.97
C LEU A 238 -0.10 5.12 10.62
N GLY A 239 0.42 4.50 9.54
CA GLY A 239 1.74 4.83 9.02
C GLY A 239 1.84 6.28 8.51
N THR A 240 0.84 6.73 7.77
CA THR A 240 0.75 8.13 7.28
C THR A 240 0.64 9.13 8.43
N ALA A 241 -0.19 8.86 9.43
CA ALA A 241 -0.33 9.71 10.61
C ALA A 241 0.98 9.84 11.38
N ARG A 242 1.75 8.74 11.53
CA ARG A 242 3.08 8.77 12.13
C ARG A 242 4.07 9.63 11.33
N ILE A 243 4.06 9.52 10.00
CA ILE A 243 4.87 10.38 9.13
C ILE A 243 4.49 11.86 9.31
N LEU A 244 3.20 12.16 9.25
CA LEU A 244 2.70 13.53 9.40
C LEU A 244 3.05 14.12 10.77
N ARG A 245 2.91 13.36 11.86
CA ARG A 245 3.32 13.81 13.21
C ARG A 245 4.83 14.07 13.27
N LYS A 246 5.64 13.15 12.76
CA LYS A 246 7.10 13.31 12.72
C LYS A 246 7.54 14.58 11.99
N VAL A 247 6.84 14.96 10.92
CA VAL A 247 7.23 16.10 10.07
C VAL A 247 6.57 17.40 10.51
N LEU A 248 5.28 17.37 10.88
CA LEU A 248 4.47 18.56 11.07
C LEU A 248 4.19 18.92 12.54
N SER A 249 4.49 18.04 13.49
CA SER A 249 4.44 18.35 14.92
C SER A 249 5.67 19.13 15.39
#